data_AF-K0KT39-F1
#
_entry.id   AF-K0KT39-F1
#
_cell.length_a   1.000
_cell.length_b   1.000
_cell.length_c   1.000
_cell.angle_alpha   90.00
_cell.angle_beta   90.00
_cell.angle_gamma   90.00
#
_symmetry.space_group_name_H-M   'P 1'
#
loop_
_entity.id
_entity.type
_entity.pdbx_description
1 polymer ?
#
loop_
_entity_poly.entity_id
_entity_poly.type
_entity_poly.pdbx_seq_one_letter_code
_entity_poly.pdbx_strand_id
1 'polypeptide(L)'
;MSSVLYDIPLDTWFEVAELLDTQDLINLRIVNKHFHYIFSLNTIWKPLATSRWFKIDDQPREIIKDTKEYFAYYTERNQIDVDISKSMEKIVHSTNSNEIFEIGWSLVNLRYKAIPKLVQLKSFGANLSIKYYSHMILCSIRHGEVIKLLQELGSKYLTPIDGDAEDLLFKLSYIDPAFDRLLPFRQKIIENTIEAVQLHPKLDESTPSSLRILIIRNCLIQCLNFQKDTHPFTPYQQQYVEDSFILRVYAGEALGSKIVFESIVQKIAKYFDVESILTESFMIVKDDTFHDGKAYILMTPKKAKVFSHRHIIRTLGLRQSDLEKLLIPLTNKHILNEVIGTEIHFGLFESEIAKNNSYDEIYNISHSSIRKSHIQFFNHLLHAILSNPKFSGDLLSSTITHREIAEQLFIENLTRELPFNCVHFQNGLLNEQFSSQQLKTSIIKNFYKFSHLNIYSEDSYEKIRTPLKFKIGQIVHHTRTGQIGVIIGHKNEYFTIFNQYGETRVCDKDTLLQMQDITKLDLHILTTELWIGVLFTHFDFEQDRFIPTQHLLNLFPNLRIMN
;
A
#
# COMPACT_ATOMS: atom_id res chain seq x y z
N MET A 1 -54.04 28.20 5.44
CA MET A 1 -53.76 26.76 5.64
C MET A 1 -52.38 26.67 6.27
N SER A 2 -52.31 26.47 7.59
CA SER A 2 -51.05 26.20 8.29
C SER A 2 -50.54 24.85 7.78
N SER A 3 -49.40 24.87 7.11
CA SER A 3 -48.79 23.66 6.56
C SER A 3 -48.30 22.81 7.74
N VAL A 4 -49.00 21.69 7.97
CA VAL A 4 -48.73 20.64 8.97
C VAL A 4 -47.27 20.20 9.01
N LEU A 5 -46.52 20.41 7.92
CA LEU A 5 -45.10 20.09 7.81
C LEU A 5 -44.18 20.99 8.67
N TYR A 6 -44.60 22.22 9.01
CA TYR A 6 -43.76 23.15 9.79
C TYR A 6 -43.80 22.88 11.30
N ASP A 7 -44.79 22.12 11.76
CA ASP A 7 -44.96 21.78 13.17
C ASP A 7 -44.24 20.47 13.55
N ILE A 8 -43.56 19.83 12.58
CA ILE A 8 -42.79 18.61 12.80
C ILE A 8 -41.55 18.93 13.64
N PRO A 9 -41.29 18.21 14.74
CA PRO A 9 -40.09 18.38 15.57
C PRO A 9 -38.80 18.20 14.77
N LEU A 10 -37.75 18.92 15.18
CA LEU A 10 -36.45 18.89 14.50
C LEU A 10 -35.84 17.47 14.46
N ASP A 11 -36.04 16.68 15.52
CA ASP A 11 -35.53 15.31 15.60
C ASP A 11 -36.17 14.40 14.54
N THR A 12 -37.48 14.56 14.27
CA THR A 12 -38.17 13.83 13.20
C THR A 12 -37.63 14.23 11.82
N TRP A 13 -37.24 15.50 11.63
CA TRP A 13 -36.57 15.91 10.39
C TRP A 13 -35.18 15.30 10.23
N PHE A 14 -34.46 15.02 11.32
CA PHE A 14 -33.19 14.30 11.27
C PHE A 14 -33.41 12.83 10.89
N GLU A 15 -34.41 12.15 11.45
CA GLU A 15 -34.78 10.79 11.05
C GLU A 15 -35.17 10.72 9.57
N VAL A 16 -35.95 11.70 9.08
CA VAL A 16 -36.26 11.81 7.64
C VAL A 16 -34.99 12.01 6.83
N ALA A 17 -34.07 12.86 7.28
CA ALA A 17 -32.82 13.12 6.57
C ALA A 17 -31.92 11.88 6.45
N GLU A 18 -31.95 10.97 7.42
CA GLU A 18 -31.22 9.70 7.37
C GLU A 18 -31.76 8.73 6.30
N LEU A 19 -33.03 8.88 5.92
CA LEU A 19 -33.70 8.05 4.91
C LEU A 19 -33.58 8.58 3.48
N LEU A 20 -33.10 9.82 3.32
CA LEU A 20 -33.01 10.49 2.02
C LEU A 20 -31.61 10.41 1.43
N ASP A 21 -31.54 10.41 0.10
CA ASP A 21 -30.25 10.56 -0.57
C ASP A 21 -29.75 12.02 -0.51
N THR A 22 -28.48 12.23 -0.85
CA THR A 22 -27.87 13.56 -0.83
C THR A 22 -28.58 14.54 -1.77
N GLN A 23 -29.07 14.07 -2.92
CA GLN A 23 -29.69 14.93 -3.92
C GLN A 23 -31.04 15.44 -3.42
N ASP A 24 -31.81 14.59 -2.77
CA ASP A 24 -33.08 14.94 -2.13
C ASP A 24 -32.89 15.95 -1.00
N LEU A 25 -31.85 15.77 -0.17
CA LEU A 25 -31.50 16.75 0.88
C LEU A 25 -31.18 18.13 0.29
N ILE A 26 -30.44 18.18 -0.82
CA ILE A 26 -30.13 19.43 -1.53
C ILE A 26 -31.41 20.05 -2.11
N ASN A 27 -32.28 19.23 -2.70
CA ASN A 27 -33.55 19.67 -3.28
C ASN A 27 -34.51 20.21 -2.20
N LEU A 28 -34.60 19.57 -1.03
CA LEU A 28 -35.43 20.07 0.07
C LEU A 28 -34.96 21.43 0.58
N ARG A 29 -33.64 21.64 0.60
CA ARG A 29 -33.02 22.89 1.05
C ARG A 29 -33.40 24.10 0.20
N ILE A 30 -33.79 23.91 -1.07
CA ILE A 30 -34.21 25.01 -1.96
C ILE A 30 -35.73 25.28 -1.93
N VAL A 31 -36.51 24.45 -1.23
CA VAL A 31 -37.98 24.58 -1.20
C VAL A 31 -38.43 25.85 -0.47
N ASN A 32 -37.89 26.12 0.72
CA ASN A 32 -38.23 27.31 1.52
C ASN A 32 -37.15 27.62 2.58
N LYS A 33 -37.24 28.79 3.22
CA LYS A 33 -36.26 29.25 4.23
C LYS A 33 -36.14 28.32 5.46
N HIS A 34 -37.23 27.68 5.87
CA HIS A 34 -37.23 26.79 7.03
C HIS A 34 -36.49 25.49 6.72
N PHE A 35 -36.78 24.85 5.58
CA PHE A 35 -36.03 23.69 5.10
C PHE A 35 -34.58 24.06 4.77
N HIS A 36 -34.33 25.26 4.25
CA HIS A 36 -32.97 25.75 4.07
C HIS A 36 -32.17 25.70 5.38
N TYR A 37 -32.76 26.18 6.47
CA TYR A 37 -32.14 26.15 7.79
C TYR A 37 -31.93 24.72 8.28
N ILE A 38 -32.99 23.89 8.33
CA ILE A 38 -32.94 22.51 8.85
C ILE A 38 -31.92 21.68 8.07
N PHE A 39 -32.03 21.63 6.74
CA PHE A 39 -31.17 20.82 5.87
C PHE A 39 -29.80 21.47 5.62
N SER A 40 -29.42 22.51 6.38
CA SER A 40 -28.03 23.01 6.44
C SER A 40 -27.34 22.65 7.76
N LEU A 41 -28.05 22.04 8.72
CA LEU A 41 -27.51 21.75 10.05
C LEU A 41 -26.43 20.67 10.01
N ASN A 42 -25.39 20.86 10.83
CA ASN A 42 -24.26 19.93 10.94
C ASN A 42 -24.69 18.53 11.42
N THR A 43 -25.79 18.41 12.16
CA THR A 43 -26.33 17.10 12.60
C THR A 43 -26.61 16.17 11.42
N ILE A 44 -26.98 16.71 10.26
CA ILE A 44 -27.23 15.94 9.03
C ILE A 44 -25.91 15.72 8.26
N TRP A 45 -25.16 16.80 8.02
CA TRP A 45 -24.01 16.75 7.11
C TRP A 45 -22.74 16.16 7.70
N LYS A 46 -22.54 16.20 9.01
CA LYS A 46 -21.37 15.62 9.66
C LYS A 46 -21.35 14.09 9.52
N PRO A 47 -22.41 13.34 9.89
CA PRO A 47 -22.45 11.90 9.66
C PRO A 47 -22.25 11.50 8.19
N LEU A 48 -22.86 12.24 7.25
CA LEU A 48 -22.69 12.02 5.81
C LEU A 48 -21.24 12.25 5.35
N ALA A 49 -20.60 13.34 5.78
CA ALA A 49 -19.20 13.61 5.45
C ALA A 49 -18.27 12.55 6.06
N THR A 50 -18.49 12.18 7.32
CA THR A 50 -17.71 11.18 8.04
C THR A 50 -17.81 9.80 7.37
N SER A 51 -19.03 9.34 7.06
CA SER A 51 -19.26 8.04 6.44
C SER A 51 -18.68 7.96 5.03
N ARG A 52 -18.77 9.06 4.27
CA ARG A 52 -18.33 9.11 2.87
C ARG A 52 -16.82 9.27 2.69
N TRP A 53 -16.16 10.12 3.49
CA TRP A 53 -14.75 10.45 3.27
C TRP A 53 -13.80 10.05 4.40
N PHE A 54 -14.29 9.78 5.61
CA PHE A 54 -13.46 9.52 6.78
C PHE A 54 -13.64 8.14 7.40
N LYS A 55 -14.32 7.22 6.69
CA LYS A 55 -14.42 5.81 7.09
C LYS A 55 -13.09 5.06 6.95
N ILE A 56 -12.20 5.55 6.10
CA ILE A 56 -10.89 4.94 5.86
C ILE A 56 -9.94 5.37 7.00
N ASP A 57 -9.28 4.40 7.64
CA ASP A 57 -8.49 4.61 8.86
C ASP A 57 -7.29 5.56 8.67
N ASP A 58 -6.78 5.69 7.44
CA ASP A 58 -5.64 6.54 7.08
C ASP A 58 -6.00 8.02 6.85
N GLN A 59 -7.25 8.42 7.08
CA GLN A 59 -7.72 9.80 6.88
C GLN A 59 -7.46 10.69 8.10
N PRO A 60 -7.12 11.98 7.91
CA PRO A 60 -6.85 12.92 9.00
C PRO A 60 -8.13 13.24 9.77
N ARG A 61 -8.34 12.56 10.91
CA ARG A 61 -9.55 12.68 11.73
C ARG A 61 -9.67 14.05 12.40
N GLU A 62 -8.59 14.81 12.52
CA GLU A 62 -8.55 16.16 13.07
C GLU A 62 -9.46 17.12 12.29
N ILE A 63 -9.57 16.92 10.97
CA ILE A 63 -10.41 17.76 10.10
C ILE A 63 -11.89 17.72 10.49
N ILE A 64 -12.35 16.58 11.00
CA ILE A 64 -13.72 16.41 11.51
C ILE A 64 -13.94 17.31 12.73
N LYS A 65 -12.93 17.50 13.58
CA LYS A 65 -13.04 18.36 14.76
C LYS A 65 -13.03 19.84 14.39
N ASP A 66 -12.24 20.20 13.37
CA ASP A 66 -12.00 21.60 12.99
C ASP A 66 -13.06 22.18 12.04
N THR A 67 -13.85 21.33 11.38
CA THR A 67 -14.89 21.77 10.42
C THR A 67 -16.10 22.37 11.14
N LYS A 68 -16.36 23.66 10.88
CA LYS A 68 -17.50 24.40 11.46
C LYS A 68 -18.79 24.30 10.63
N GLU A 69 -18.69 24.28 9.30
CA GLU A 69 -19.83 24.28 8.38
C GLU A 69 -19.79 23.06 7.46
N TYR A 70 -20.46 21.98 7.87
CA TYR A 70 -20.37 20.70 7.18
C TYR A 70 -21.09 20.67 5.83
N PHE A 71 -22.16 21.45 5.64
CA PHE A 71 -22.82 21.55 4.34
C PHE A 71 -21.89 22.16 3.27
N ALA A 72 -21.21 23.26 3.62
CA ALA A 72 -20.26 23.92 2.73
C ALA A 72 -19.08 23.00 2.40
N TYR A 73 -18.51 22.38 3.45
CA TYR A 73 -17.47 21.35 3.29
C TYR A 73 -17.91 20.22 2.36
N TYR A 74 -19.11 19.67 2.57
CA TYR A 74 -19.64 18.58 1.76
C TYR A 74 -19.77 18.98 0.28
N THR A 75 -20.28 20.19 0.01
CA THR A 75 -20.47 20.69 -1.35
C THR A 75 -19.13 20.87 -2.07
N GLU A 76 -18.15 21.52 -1.43
CA GLU A 76 -16.78 21.67 -1.97
C GLU A 76 -16.16 20.29 -2.24
N ARG A 77 -16.26 19.39 -1.26
CA ARG A 77 -15.63 18.08 -1.33
C ARG A 77 -16.25 17.18 -2.39
N ASN A 78 -17.57 17.27 -2.58
CA ASN A 78 -18.27 16.56 -3.65
C ASN A 78 -17.88 17.09 -5.04
N GLN A 79 -17.68 18.41 -5.19
CA GLN A 79 -17.17 18.97 -6.44
C GLN A 79 -15.78 18.41 -6.78
N ILE A 80 -14.90 18.29 -5.78
CA ILE A 80 -13.58 17.65 -5.96
C ILE A 80 -13.73 16.20 -6.45
N ASP A 81 -14.65 15.41 -5.89
CA ASP A 81 -14.87 14.02 -6.34
C ASP A 81 -15.36 13.94 -7.80
N VAL A 82 -16.19 14.90 -8.23
CA VAL A 82 -16.64 15.03 -9.62
C VAL A 82 -15.46 15.37 -10.54
N ASP A 83 -14.62 16.32 -10.14
CA ASP A 83 -13.47 16.74 -10.94
C ASP A 83 -12.39 15.66 -11.02
N ILE A 84 -12.21 14.86 -9.97
CA ILE A 84 -11.38 13.65 -10.01
C ILE A 84 -11.90 12.68 -11.06
N SER A 85 -13.22 12.42 -11.10
CA SER A 85 -13.81 11.47 -12.05
C SER A 85 -13.59 11.92 -13.50
N LYS A 86 -13.86 13.19 -13.79
CA LYS A 86 -13.61 13.80 -15.11
C LYS A 86 -12.13 13.74 -15.50
N SER A 87 -11.24 14.00 -14.55
CA SER A 87 -9.79 13.95 -14.76
C SER A 87 -9.32 12.53 -15.08
N MET A 88 -9.87 11.53 -14.40
CA MET A 88 -9.58 10.11 -14.65
C MET A 88 -10.08 9.64 -16.02
N GLU A 89 -11.30 10.04 -16.42
CA GLU A 89 -11.79 9.80 -17.77
C GLU A 89 -10.87 10.44 -18.81
N LYS A 90 -10.45 11.68 -18.58
CA LYS A 90 -9.53 12.38 -19.48
C LYS A 90 -8.16 11.68 -19.60
N ILE A 91 -7.61 11.17 -18.50
CA ILE A 91 -6.37 10.38 -18.51
C ILE A 91 -6.52 9.15 -19.42
N VAL A 92 -7.61 8.39 -19.28
CA VAL A 92 -7.80 7.12 -20.02
C VAL A 92 -7.96 7.34 -21.53
N HIS A 93 -8.50 8.48 -21.95
CA HIS A 93 -8.69 8.81 -23.37
C HIS A 93 -7.50 9.57 -23.98
N SER A 94 -6.56 10.06 -23.17
CA SER A 94 -5.41 10.81 -23.69
C SER A 94 -4.36 9.86 -24.27
N THR A 95 -3.87 10.18 -25.46
CA THR A 95 -2.68 9.54 -26.05
C THR A 95 -1.40 10.33 -25.78
N ASN A 96 -1.51 11.50 -25.16
CA ASN A 96 -0.40 12.38 -24.87
C ASN A 96 0.11 12.12 -23.46
N SER A 97 1.32 11.54 -23.34
CA SER A 97 1.94 11.28 -22.04
C SER A 97 1.96 12.52 -21.15
N ASN A 98 2.35 13.69 -21.70
CA ASN A 98 2.43 14.93 -20.91
C ASN A 98 1.09 15.29 -20.26
N GLU A 99 0.00 15.14 -21.00
CA GLU A 99 -1.32 15.44 -20.47
C GLU A 99 -1.71 14.46 -19.35
N ILE A 100 -1.45 13.17 -19.53
CA ILE A 100 -1.66 12.14 -18.49
C ILE A 100 -0.90 12.51 -17.21
N PHE A 101 0.34 12.97 -17.35
CA PHE A 101 1.20 13.35 -16.23
C PHE A 101 0.74 14.58 -15.50
N GLU A 102 0.43 15.66 -16.22
CA GLU A 102 -0.02 16.90 -15.60
C GLU A 102 -1.35 16.69 -14.86
N ILE A 103 -2.26 15.89 -15.43
CA ILE A 103 -3.50 15.52 -14.72
C ILE A 103 -3.18 14.66 -13.50
N GLY A 104 -2.38 13.60 -13.65
CA GLY A 104 -2.05 12.73 -12.52
C GLY A 104 -1.34 13.47 -11.38
N TRP A 105 -0.42 14.38 -11.67
CA TRP A 105 0.23 15.23 -10.67
C TRP A 105 -0.75 16.18 -9.98
N SER A 106 -1.68 16.79 -10.73
CA SER A 106 -2.73 17.61 -10.14
C SER A 106 -3.57 16.81 -9.14
N LEU A 107 -3.85 15.53 -9.44
CA LEU A 107 -4.59 14.62 -8.56
C LEU A 107 -3.76 14.21 -7.34
N VAL A 108 -2.46 13.94 -7.49
CA VAL A 108 -1.57 13.68 -6.34
C VAL A 108 -1.52 14.87 -5.38
N ASN A 109 -1.50 16.10 -5.91
CA ASN A 109 -1.47 17.32 -5.12
C ASN A 109 -2.76 17.55 -4.29
N LEU A 110 -3.86 16.85 -4.58
CA LEU A 110 -5.06 16.86 -3.73
C LEU A 110 -4.87 16.08 -2.41
N ARG A 111 -3.83 15.23 -2.31
CA ARG A 111 -3.46 14.45 -1.11
C ARG A 111 -4.63 13.64 -0.57
N TYR A 112 -4.90 13.71 0.74
CA TYR A 112 -5.99 12.97 1.40
C TYR A 112 -7.36 13.21 0.74
N LYS A 113 -7.58 14.38 0.11
CA LYS A 113 -8.82 14.68 -0.63
C LYS A 113 -8.97 13.82 -1.91
N ALA A 114 -7.96 13.16 -2.43
CA ALA A 114 -8.17 12.23 -3.55
C ALA A 114 -8.52 10.82 -3.08
N ILE A 115 -8.06 10.42 -1.89
CA ILE A 115 -7.99 9.01 -1.47
C ILE A 115 -9.36 8.30 -1.54
N PRO A 116 -10.45 8.78 -0.90
CA PRO A 116 -11.71 8.03 -0.89
C PRO A 116 -12.26 7.78 -2.30
N LYS A 117 -12.16 8.78 -3.18
CA LYS A 117 -12.66 8.68 -4.55
C LYS A 117 -11.81 7.74 -5.40
N LEU A 118 -10.48 7.81 -5.27
CA LEU A 118 -9.59 6.91 -6.00
C LEU A 118 -9.73 5.45 -5.51
N VAL A 119 -9.94 5.22 -4.21
CA VAL A 119 -10.24 3.89 -3.66
C VAL A 119 -11.54 3.35 -4.25
N GLN A 120 -12.57 4.19 -4.34
CA GLN A 120 -13.84 3.83 -5.01
C GLN A 120 -13.60 3.47 -6.48
N LEU A 121 -12.85 4.27 -7.24
CA LEU A 121 -12.56 4.04 -8.65
C LEU A 121 -11.66 2.82 -8.92
N LYS A 122 -10.89 2.38 -7.91
CA LYS A 122 -10.11 1.14 -7.93
C LYS A 122 -10.96 -0.13 -7.72
N SER A 123 -12.18 0.00 -7.22
CA SER A 123 -13.06 -1.15 -6.91
C SER A 123 -13.65 -1.83 -8.17
N PHE A 124 -14.18 -3.05 -7.99
CA PHE A 124 -14.58 -3.97 -9.07
C PHE A 124 -15.67 -3.38 -9.99
N GLY A 125 -15.55 -3.60 -11.30
CA GLY A 125 -16.49 -3.11 -12.33
C GLY A 125 -16.03 -1.86 -13.07
N ALA A 126 -14.94 -1.22 -12.63
CA ALA A 126 -14.33 -0.10 -13.34
C ALA A 126 -13.48 -0.59 -14.54
N ASN A 127 -13.40 0.27 -15.57
CA ASN A 127 -12.42 0.15 -16.65
C ASN A 127 -11.01 -0.09 -16.07
N LEU A 128 -10.29 -1.08 -16.60
CA LEU A 128 -8.97 -1.50 -16.11
C LEU A 128 -7.96 -0.34 -16.10
N SER A 129 -8.02 0.56 -17.07
CA SER A 129 -7.18 1.75 -17.11
C SER A 129 -7.50 2.73 -15.96
N ILE A 130 -8.80 2.95 -15.66
CA ILE A 130 -9.19 3.77 -14.48
C ILE A 130 -8.64 3.13 -13.21
N LYS A 131 -8.75 1.80 -13.07
CA LYS A 131 -8.24 1.04 -11.93
C LYS A 131 -6.73 1.21 -11.78
N TYR A 132 -5.98 1.08 -12.87
CA TYR A 132 -4.53 1.27 -12.92
C TYR A 132 -4.13 2.68 -12.48
N TYR A 133 -4.64 3.72 -13.15
CA TYR A 133 -4.24 5.09 -12.86
C TYR A 133 -4.65 5.51 -11.45
N SER A 134 -5.83 5.06 -10.98
CA SER A 134 -6.28 5.32 -9.62
C SER A 134 -5.32 4.72 -8.60
N HIS A 135 -4.86 3.48 -8.84
CA HIS A 135 -3.84 2.85 -8.00
C HIS A 135 -2.50 3.58 -8.03
N MET A 136 -2.00 3.94 -9.21
CA MET A 136 -0.71 4.62 -9.32
C MET A 136 -0.71 5.99 -8.64
N ILE A 137 -1.80 6.74 -8.76
CA ILE A 137 -1.99 8.03 -8.09
C ILE A 137 -2.11 7.83 -6.57
N LEU A 138 -2.88 6.83 -6.11
CA LEU A 138 -2.98 6.48 -4.68
C LEU A 138 -1.63 6.12 -4.07
N CYS A 139 -0.87 5.23 -4.73
CA CYS A 139 0.48 4.89 -4.33
C CYS A 139 1.35 6.14 -4.25
N SER A 140 1.24 7.04 -5.22
CA SER A 140 2.02 8.27 -5.20
C SER A 140 1.66 9.22 -4.07
N ILE A 141 0.37 9.39 -3.75
CA ILE A 141 -0.06 10.18 -2.59
C ILE A 141 0.55 9.61 -1.30
N ARG A 142 0.47 8.29 -1.12
CA ARG A 142 1.01 7.58 0.04
C ARG A 142 2.52 7.64 0.15
N HIS A 143 3.22 7.45 -0.96
CA HIS A 143 4.65 7.63 -1.04
C HIS A 143 5.06 9.05 -0.66
N GLY A 144 4.28 10.07 -1.02
CA GLY A 144 4.49 11.45 -0.58
C GLY A 144 4.53 11.59 0.95
N GLU A 145 3.62 10.92 1.65
CA GLU A 145 3.60 10.92 3.12
C GLU A 145 4.83 10.20 3.71
N VAL A 146 5.28 9.09 3.10
CA VAL A 146 6.52 8.41 3.50
C VAL A 146 7.73 9.31 3.26
N ILE A 147 7.84 9.94 2.10
CA ILE A 147 8.95 10.85 1.76
C ILE A 147 9.02 11.98 2.80
N LYS A 148 7.89 12.59 3.13
CA LYS A 148 7.80 13.63 4.17
C LYS A 148 8.24 13.09 5.53
N LEU A 149 7.76 11.91 5.92
CA LEU A 149 8.15 11.24 7.15
C LEU A 149 9.68 10.98 7.21
N LEU A 150 10.28 10.50 6.13
CA LEU A 150 11.73 10.26 6.07
C LEU A 150 12.54 11.56 6.25
N GLN A 151 12.06 12.67 5.68
CA GLN A 151 12.69 13.98 5.85
C GLN A 151 12.63 14.46 7.30
N GLU A 152 11.48 14.29 7.96
CA GLU A 152 11.30 14.63 9.37
C GLU A 152 12.21 13.77 10.27
N LEU A 153 12.25 12.46 10.01
CA LEU A 153 13.04 11.50 10.78
C LEU A 153 14.54 11.58 10.52
N GLY A 154 14.99 12.08 9.36
CA GLY A 154 16.41 12.24 9.05
C GLY A 154 17.16 13.07 10.11
N SER A 155 16.54 14.14 10.60
CA SER A 155 17.09 14.97 11.70
C SER A 155 17.06 14.28 13.08
N LYS A 156 16.21 13.27 13.24
CA LYS A 156 15.93 12.54 14.49
C LYS A 156 16.40 11.09 14.41
N TYR A 157 17.29 10.76 13.47
CA TYR A 157 17.59 9.38 13.09
C TYR A 157 18.10 8.53 14.25
N LEU A 158 18.97 9.09 15.09
CA LEU A 158 19.53 8.41 16.26
C LEU A 158 18.73 8.63 17.56
N THR A 159 17.65 9.40 17.51
CA THR A 159 16.83 9.65 18.70
C THR A 159 15.87 8.49 18.97
N PRO A 160 15.57 8.18 20.25
CA PRO A 160 14.52 7.24 20.60
C PRO A 160 13.21 7.56 19.89
N ILE A 161 12.41 6.54 19.59
CA ILE A 161 11.11 6.73 18.93
C ILE A 161 10.25 7.65 19.80
N ASP A 162 9.77 8.73 19.20
CA ASP A 162 8.83 9.67 19.81
C ASP A 162 7.41 9.18 19.50
N GLY A 163 6.71 8.64 20.51
CA GLY A 163 5.35 8.13 20.38
C GLY A 163 5.25 6.62 20.16
N ASP A 164 4.38 6.20 19.23
CA ASP A 164 4.03 4.80 19.00
C ASP A 164 4.82 4.18 17.83
N ALA A 165 5.58 3.13 18.09
CA ALA A 165 6.31 2.41 17.05
C ALA A 165 5.36 1.79 16.01
N GLU A 166 4.17 1.35 16.43
CA GLU A 166 3.15 0.77 15.56
C GLU A 166 2.65 1.82 14.55
N ASP A 167 2.38 3.05 15.00
CA ASP A 167 1.91 4.14 14.13
C ASP A 167 2.99 4.54 13.11
N LEU A 168 4.27 4.48 13.50
CA LEU A 168 5.40 4.74 12.61
C LEU A 168 5.53 3.65 11.53
N LEU A 169 5.49 2.37 11.93
CA LEU A 169 5.52 1.22 11.01
C LEU A 169 4.30 1.19 10.08
N PHE A 170 3.13 1.59 10.57
CA PHE A 170 1.92 1.75 9.78
C PHE A 170 2.12 2.80 8.67
N LYS A 171 2.65 3.98 9.01
CA LYS A 171 2.96 5.02 8.01
C LYS A 171 4.01 4.56 7.00
N LEU A 172 5.03 3.81 7.43
CA LEU A 172 6.02 3.24 6.51
C LEU A 172 5.42 2.17 5.58
N SER A 173 4.33 1.52 6.00
CA SER A 173 3.63 0.52 5.16
C SER A 173 2.94 1.13 3.95
N TYR A 174 2.83 2.45 3.85
CA TYR A 174 2.40 3.16 2.63
C TYR A 174 3.24 2.86 1.38
N ILE A 175 4.44 2.29 1.54
CA ILE A 175 5.29 1.78 0.45
C ILE A 175 4.69 0.52 -0.22
N ASP A 176 3.87 -0.24 0.51
CA ASP A 176 3.28 -1.49 0.05
C ASP A 176 2.20 -1.25 -1.02
N PRO A 177 2.33 -1.80 -2.24
CA PRO A 177 1.29 -1.71 -3.28
C PRO A 177 -0.07 -2.26 -2.83
N ALA A 178 -0.10 -3.21 -1.90
CA ALA A 178 -1.32 -3.82 -1.40
C ALA A 178 -1.99 -3.03 -0.26
N PHE A 179 -1.43 -1.88 0.16
CA PHE A 179 -1.89 -1.11 1.32
C PHE A 179 -3.42 -0.99 1.44
N ASP A 180 -4.11 -0.55 0.38
CA ASP A 180 -5.58 -0.37 0.40
C ASP A 180 -6.34 -1.65 0.74
N ARG A 181 -5.86 -2.80 0.25
CA ARG A 181 -6.51 -4.10 0.42
C ARG A 181 -6.32 -4.60 1.85
N LEU A 182 -5.18 -4.27 2.46
CA LEU A 182 -4.77 -4.73 3.78
C LEU A 182 -5.22 -3.81 4.92
N LEU A 183 -5.45 -2.52 4.63
CA LEU A 183 -5.84 -1.52 5.62
C LEU A 183 -7.03 -1.94 6.51
N PRO A 184 -8.12 -2.54 5.99
CA PRO A 184 -9.27 -2.91 6.82
C PRO A 184 -8.94 -3.92 7.94
N PHE A 185 -7.85 -4.68 7.82
CA PHE A 185 -7.48 -5.69 8.80
C PHE A 185 -6.88 -5.09 10.07
N ARG A 186 -6.22 -3.93 10.01
CA ARG A 186 -5.59 -3.29 11.17
C ARG A 186 -6.59 -3.06 12.30
N GLN A 187 -7.63 -2.28 12.04
CA GLN A 187 -8.62 -1.93 13.06
C GLN A 187 -9.40 -3.16 13.53
N LYS A 188 -9.81 -4.03 12.58
CA LYS A 188 -10.53 -5.27 12.89
C LYS A 188 -9.74 -6.17 13.85
N ILE A 189 -8.45 -6.39 13.61
CA ILE A 189 -7.63 -7.26 14.46
C ILE A 189 -7.36 -6.62 15.82
N ILE A 190 -7.11 -5.30 15.88
CA ILE A 190 -6.94 -4.59 17.15
C ILE A 190 -8.20 -4.74 18.01
N GLU A 191 -9.37 -4.44 17.46
CA GLU A 191 -10.66 -4.52 18.16
C GLU A 191 -10.97 -5.95 18.63
N ASN A 192 -10.85 -6.93 17.74
CA ASN A 192 -11.06 -8.33 18.09
C ASN A 192 -10.08 -8.81 19.18
N THR A 193 -8.83 -8.35 19.14
CA THR A 193 -7.84 -8.72 20.16
C THR A 193 -8.18 -8.09 21.50
N ILE A 194 -8.59 -6.82 21.52
CA ILE A 194 -9.03 -6.13 22.74
C ILE A 194 -10.22 -6.87 23.36
N GLU A 195 -11.23 -7.21 22.55
CA GLU A 195 -12.41 -7.97 23.00
C GLU A 195 -12.00 -9.33 23.57
N ALA A 196 -11.15 -10.08 22.86
CA ALA A 196 -10.66 -11.38 23.31
C ALA A 196 -9.83 -11.30 24.61
N VAL A 197 -9.08 -10.21 24.82
CA VAL A 197 -8.33 -9.98 26.07
C VAL A 197 -9.28 -9.65 27.21
N GLN A 198 -10.28 -8.78 26.99
CA GLN A 198 -11.29 -8.43 28.01
C GLN A 198 -12.08 -9.63 28.51
N LEU A 199 -12.33 -10.60 27.62
CA LEU A 199 -13.04 -11.85 27.95
C LEU A 199 -12.12 -12.96 28.49
N HIS A 200 -10.80 -12.73 28.59
CA HIS A 200 -9.85 -13.77 28.96
C HIS A 200 -9.98 -14.14 30.44
N PRO A 201 -10.12 -15.43 30.80
CA PRO A 201 -10.47 -15.86 32.17
C PRO A 201 -9.37 -15.62 33.22
N LYS A 202 -8.13 -15.34 32.78
CA LYS A 202 -7.01 -15.00 33.66
C LYS A 202 -6.77 -13.49 33.76
N LEU A 203 -7.61 -12.67 33.14
CA LEU A 203 -7.51 -11.22 33.24
C LEU A 203 -8.42 -10.73 34.36
N ASP A 204 -7.83 -10.08 35.34
CA ASP A 204 -8.49 -9.33 36.40
C ASP A 204 -7.69 -8.06 36.72
N GLU A 205 -8.24 -7.21 37.60
CA GLU A 205 -7.59 -5.96 38.00
C GLU A 205 -6.23 -6.18 38.68
N SER A 206 -6.03 -7.33 39.35
CA SER A 206 -4.79 -7.68 40.06
C SER A 206 -3.72 -8.32 39.17
N THR A 207 -4.05 -8.59 37.91
CA THR A 207 -3.18 -9.32 36.98
C THR A 207 -1.90 -8.52 36.70
N PRO A 208 -0.70 -9.06 36.96
CA PRO A 208 0.56 -8.36 36.72
C PRO A 208 0.74 -7.93 35.27
N SER A 209 1.35 -6.76 35.04
CA SER A 209 1.56 -6.19 33.71
C SER A 209 2.25 -7.16 32.74
N SER A 210 3.26 -7.89 33.21
CA SER A 210 3.95 -8.90 32.39
C SER A 210 3.04 -10.05 31.96
N LEU A 211 2.12 -10.47 32.83
CA LEU A 211 1.13 -11.49 32.49
C LEU A 211 0.06 -10.94 31.53
N ARG A 212 -0.37 -9.67 31.70
CA ARG A 212 -1.26 -9.00 30.74
C ARG A 212 -0.66 -8.99 29.33
N ILE A 213 0.64 -8.69 29.18
CA ILE A 213 1.33 -8.77 27.89
C ILE A 213 1.28 -10.18 27.29
N LEU A 214 1.52 -11.23 28.09
CA LEU A 214 1.43 -12.61 27.61
C LEU A 214 0.01 -13.00 27.18
N ILE A 215 -1.01 -12.50 27.88
CA ILE A 215 -2.42 -12.69 27.50
C ILE A 215 -2.70 -11.99 26.17
N ILE A 216 -2.35 -10.70 26.04
CA ILE A 216 -2.50 -9.90 24.82
C ILE A 216 -1.86 -10.61 23.63
N ARG A 217 -0.61 -11.05 23.77
CA ARG A 217 0.10 -11.82 22.74
C ARG A 217 -0.67 -13.05 22.30
N ASN A 218 -1.19 -13.84 23.24
CA ASN A 218 -1.87 -15.09 22.92
C ASN A 218 -3.21 -14.84 22.21
N CYS A 219 -3.98 -13.85 22.69
CA CYS A 219 -5.21 -13.40 22.03
C CYS A 219 -4.92 -12.85 20.61
N LEU A 220 -3.86 -12.07 20.43
CA LEU A 220 -3.44 -11.55 19.13
C LEU A 220 -3.15 -12.69 18.15
N ILE A 221 -2.35 -13.67 18.56
CA ILE A 221 -2.01 -14.83 17.71
C ILE A 221 -3.27 -15.62 17.31
N GLN A 222 -4.24 -15.74 18.22
CA GLN A 222 -5.53 -16.37 17.92
C GLN A 222 -6.33 -15.55 16.90
N CYS A 223 -6.37 -14.22 17.05
CA CYS A 223 -7.10 -13.32 16.17
C CYS A 223 -6.50 -13.23 14.77
N LEU A 224 -5.17 -13.23 14.66
CA LEU A 224 -4.45 -13.24 13.38
C LEU A 224 -4.74 -14.51 12.57
N ASN A 225 -5.20 -15.58 13.23
CA ASN A 225 -5.54 -16.86 12.62
C ASN A 225 -4.50 -17.30 11.57
N PHE A 226 -3.20 -17.17 11.90
CA PHE A 226 -2.12 -17.61 11.03
C PHE A 226 -2.48 -18.99 10.51
N GLN A 227 -2.58 -19.14 9.20
CA GLN A 227 -2.97 -20.41 8.61
C GLN A 227 -1.96 -21.45 9.09
N LYS A 228 -2.39 -22.30 10.04
CA LYS A 228 -1.49 -23.12 10.86
C LYS A 228 -0.70 -24.14 10.04
N ASP A 229 -1.12 -24.38 8.79
CA ASP A 229 -0.68 -25.49 7.96
C ASP A 229 -0.15 -25.09 6.57
N THR A 230 -0.34 -23.86 6.08
CA THR A 230 0.02 -23.47 4.69
C THR A 230 1.30 -22.67 4.55
N HIS A 231 1.81 -22.06 5.63
CA HIS A 231 3.21 -21.69 5.63
C HIS A 231 4.00 -22.97 5.92
N PRO A 232 4.73 -23.55 4.95
CA PRO A 232 5.78 -24.49 5.28
C PRO A 232 6.74 -23.67 6.13
N PHE A 233 6.60 -23.76 7.45
CA PHE A 233 7.54 -23.22 8.40
C PHE A 233 8.81 -24.02 8.22
N THR A 234 9.55 -23.71 7.16
CA THR A 234 10.88 -24.24 6.95
C THR A 234 11.65 -23.90 8.22
N PRO A 235 12.44 -24.83 8.76
CA PRO A 235 13.22 -24.60 9.97
C PRO A 235 14.28 -23.50 9.81
N TYR A 236 14.36 -22.86 8.63
CA TYR A 236 15.24 -21.73 8.34
C TYR A 236 14.55 -20.42 8.71
N GLN A 237 15.19 -19.70 9.63
CA GLN A 237 14.81 -18.40 10.18
C GLN A 237 14.93 -17.25 9.14
N GLN A 238 14.56 -17.47 7.89
CA GLN A 238 14.65 -16.42 6.86
C GLN A 238 13.53 -15.41 7.09
N GLN A 239 13.93 -14.16 7.34
CA GLN A 239 13.02 -13.00 7.36
C GLN A 239 12.81 -12.54 5.93
N TYR A 240 11.55 -12.36 5.53
CA TYR A 240 11.18 -11.83 4.22
C TYR A 240 10.84 -10.35 4.32
N VAL A 241 10.75 -9.66 3.17
CA VAL A 241 10.45 -8.22 3.14
C VAL A 241 9.09 -7.96 3.75
N GLU A 242 8.14 -8.85 3.47
CA GLU A 242 6.77 -8.79 3.95
C GLU A 242 6.66 -8.84 5.48
N ASP A 243 7.63 -9.45 6.19
CA ASP A 243 7.67 -9.46 7.66
C ASP A 243 7.93 -8.07 8.26
N SER A 244 8.46 -7.12 7.47
CA SER A 244 8.68 -5.74 7.91
C SER A 244 7.43 -4.85 7.76
N PHE A 245 6.38 -5.35 7.08
CA PHE A 245 5.19 -4.54 6.75
C PHE A 245 4.02 -4.90 7.65
N ILE A 246 3.68 -3.98 8.55
CA ILE A 246 2.73 -4.25 9.64
C ILE A 246 1.33 -4.64 9.16
N LEU A 247 0.89 -4.10 8.02
CA LEU A 247 -0.41 -4.46 7.45
C LEU A 247 -0.47 -5.89 6.91
N ARG A 248 0.64 -6.45 6.44
CA ARG A 248 0.74 -7.87 6.06
C ARG A 248 0.58 -8.77 7.29
N VAL A 249 1.14 -8.34 8.42
CA VAL A 249 0.99 -9.02 9.70
C VAL A 249 -0.46 -8.99 10.16
N TYR A 250 -1.12 -7.83 10.15
CA TYR A 250 -2.55 -7.72 10.49
C TYR A 250 -3.44 -8.57 9.57
N ALA A 251 -3.10 -8.69 8.29
CA ALA A 251 -3.83 -9.54 7.35
C ALA A 251 -3.55 -11.05 7.54
N GLY A 252 -2.53 -11.42 8.31
CA GLY A 252 -2.12 -12.81 8.50
C GLY A 252 -1.29 -13.38 7.34
N GLU A 253 -0.82 -12.54 6.42
CA GLU A 253 0.04 -12.93 5.28
C GLU A 253 1.52 -13.01 5.64
N ALA A 254 1.92 -12.39 6.75
CA ALA A 254 3.28 -12.41 7.26
C ALA A 254 3.28 -12.61 8.78
N LEU A 255 4.31 -13.26 9.33
CA LEU A 255 4.43 -13.43 10.78
C LEU A 255 4.81 -12.13 11.47
N GLY A 256 5.52 -11.29 10.75
CA GLY A 256 6.09 -10.07 11.28
C GLY A 256 7.46 -10.33 11.89
N SER A 257 8.36 -9.39 11.66
CA SER A 257 9.60 -9.36 12.41
C SER A 257 9.31 -9.13 13.88
N LYS A 258 10.33 -9.34 14.72
CA LYS A 258 10.19 -9.13 16.15
C LYS A 258 9.72 -7.71 16.48
N ILE A 259 10.35 -6.69 15.88
CA ILE A 259 10.02 -5.29 16.13
C ILE A 259 8.58 -5.00 15.72
N VAL A 260 8.16 -5.49 14.55
CA VAL A 260 6.79 -5.30 14.04
C VAL A 260 5.78 -5.95 14.98
N PHE A 261 5.97 -7.23 15.32
CA PHE A 261 5.05 -7.95 16.19
C PHE A 261 4.97 -7.35 17.60
N GLU A 262 6.12 -6.99 18.20
CA GLU A 262 6.17 -6.35 19.51
C GLU A 262 5.52 -4.96 19.51
N SER A 263 5.60 -4.21 18.40
CA SER A 263 4.92 -2.92 18.27
C SER A 263 3.39 -3.04 18.31
N ILE A 264 2.82 -4.08 17.67
CA ILE A 264 1.37 -4.36 17.72
C ILE A 264 0.96 -4.70 19.16
N VAL A 265 1.73 -5.57 19.84
CA VAL A 265 1.44 -5.94 21.23
C VAL A 265 1.55 -4.71 22.14
N GLN A 266 2.56 -3.86 21.95
CA GLN A 266 2.70 -2.61 22.70
C GLN A 266 1.51 -1.66 22.48
N LYS A 267 1.03 -1.51 21.23
CA LYS A 267 -0.14 -0.69 20.90
C LYS A 267 -1.37 -1.13 21.69
N ILE A 268 -1.63 -2.44 21.69
CA ILE A 268 -2.78 -3.02 22.41
C ILE A 268 -2.56 -2.94 23.91
N ALA A 269 -1.33 -3.13 24.41
CA ALA A 269 -0.99 -3.03 25.82
C ALA A 269 -1.28 -1.65 26.42
N LYS A 270 -1.09 -0.58 25.64
CA LYS A 270 -1.46 0.78 26.06
C LYS A 270 -2.97 0.92 26.35
N TYR A 271 -3.83 0.16 25.67
CA TYR A 271 -5.27 0.16 25.95
C TYR A 271 -5.61 -0.42 27.34
N PHE A 272 -4.73 -1.26 27.88
CA PHE A 272 -4.86 -1.86 29.21
C PHE A 272 -3.96 -1.20 30.26
N ASP A 273 -3.56 0.06 30.01
CA ASP A 273 -2.69 0.88 30.86
C ASP A 273 -1.34 0.23 31.21
N VAL A 274 -0.79 -0.59 30.30
CA VAL A 274 0.52 -1.24 30.50
C VAL A 274 1.63 -0.39 29.88
N GLU A 275 2.44 0.23 30.75
CA GLU A 275 3.65 0.95 30.35
C GLU A 275 4.75 -0.02 29.86
N SER A 276 5.22 0.19 28.63
CA SER A 276 6.28 -0.63 28.03
C SER A 276 7.23 0.16 27.13
N ILE A 277 8.45 -0.33 26.96
CA ILE A 277 9.50 0.22 26.11
C ILE A 277 10.02 -0.90 25.20
N LEU A 278 10.10 -0.65 23.90
CA LEU A 278 10.71 -1.58 22.94
C LEU A 278 12.21 -1.37 22.88
N THR A 279 12.96 -2.47 22.81
CA THR A 279 14.40 -2.49 22.50
C THR A 279 14.64 -3.52 21.39
N GLU A 280 15.84 -3.56 20.81
CA GLU A 280 16.17 -4.58 19.80
C GLU A 280 15.99 -6.01 20.36
N SER A 281 16.26 -6.20 21.67
CA SER A 281 16.37 -7.51 22.29
C SER A 281 15.23 -7.87 23.24
N PHE A 282 14.53 -6.91 23.82
CA PHE A 282 13.42 -7.16 24.75
C PHE A 282 12.33 -6.10 24.62
N MET A 283 11.11 -6.48 25.01
CA MET A 283 10.10 -5.53 25.47
C MET A 283 10.25 -5.38 26.99
N ILE A 284 10.58 -4.18 27.44
CA ILE A 284 10.67 -3.84 28.87
C ILE A 284 9.30 -3.39 29.33
N VAL A 285 8.78 -3.98 30.40
CA VAL A 285 7.45 -3.71 30.95
C VAL A 285 7.58 -3.29 32.40
N LYS A 286 6.89 -2.24 32.80
CA LYS A 286 6.80 -1.85 34.22
C LYS A 286 5.89 -2.82 34.95
N ASP A 287 6.44 -3.52 35.94
CA ASP A 287 5.75 -4.57 36.70
C ASP A 287 6.31 -4.65 38.11
N ASP A 288 5.52 -4.17 39.08
CA ASP A 288 5.90 -4.04 40.48
C ASP A 288 6.04 -5.40 41.19
N THR A 289 5.64 -6.50 40.55
CA THR A 289 5.88 -7.85 41.11
C THR A 289 7.34 -8.28 41.03
N PHE A 290 8.15 -7.59 40.23
CA PHE A 290 9.60 -7.80 40.11
C PHE A 290 10.36 -6.85 41.04
N HIS A 291 11.49 -7.31 41.59
CA HIS A 291 12.28 -6.52 42.56
C HIS A 291 12.77 -5.17 41.99
N ASP A 292 13.08 -5.11 40.70
CA ASP A 292 13.50 -3.88 40.01
C ASP A 292 12.32 -3.10 39.39
N GLY A 293 11.07 -3.50 39.69
CA GLY A 293 9.85 -2.92 39.14
C GLY A 293 9.69 -3.13 37.64
N LYS A 294 10.46 -4.05 37.04
CA LYS A 294 10.51 -4.26 35.59
C LYS A 294 10.57 -5.75 35.24
N ALA A 295 9.81 -6.10 34.23
CA ALA A 295 9.90 -7.37 33.53
C ALA A 295 10.53 -7.18 32.15
N TYR A 296 11.33 -8.14 31.72
CA TYR A 296 11.98 -8.11 30.41
C TYR A 296 11.46 -9.30 29.61
N ILE A 297 10.69 -8.99 28.57
CA ILE A 297 9.98 -9.99 27.80
C ILE A 297 10.71 -10.19 26.47
N LEU A 298 11.19 -11.41 26.24
CA LEU A 298 11.66 -11.84 24.92
C LEU A 298 10.48 -12.50 24.21
N MET A 299 9.96 -11.86 23.17
CA MET A 299 8.74 -12.31 22.52
C MET A 299 8.91 -12.44 21.00
N THR A 300 8.31 -13.48 20.46
CA THR A 300 8.08 -13.71 19.03
C THR A 300 6.66 -14.28 18.85
N PRO A 301 6.13 -14.39 17.62
CA PRO A 301 4.89 -15.12 17.37
C PRO A 301 4.92 -16.58 17.88
N LYS A 302 6.09 -17.20 17.96
CA LYS A 302 6.24 -18.63 18.36
C LYS A 302 6.51 -18.83 19.85
N LYS A 303 7.27 -17.94 20.48
CA LYS A 303 7.75 -18.11 21.86
C LYS A 303 7.68 -16.80 22.62
N ALA A 304 7.39 -16.88 23.90
CA ALA A 304 7.56 -15.77 24.84
C ALA A 304 8.21 -16.26 26.11
N LYS A 305 9.14 -15.48 26.66
CA LYS A 305 9.76 -15.72 27.96
C LYS A 305 9.87 -14.40 28.72
N VAL A 306 9.53 -14.43 30.00
CA VAL A 306 9.65 -13.29 30.92
C VAL A 306 10.86 -13.52 31.80
N PHE A 307 11.70 -12.50 31.91
CA PHE A 307 12.91 -12.52 32.71
C PHE A 307 12.90 -11.36 33.71
N SER A 308 13.56 -11.57 34.85
CA SER A 308 14.05 -10.48 35.69
C SER A 308 15.46 -10.08 35.25
N HIS A 309 15.90 -8.87 35.59
CA HIS A 309 17.25 -8.39 35.26
C HIS A 309 18.36 -9.37 35.68
N ARG A 310 18.28 -9.90 36.91
CA ARG A 310 19.22 -10.91 37.43
C ARG A 310 19.20 -12.22 36.64
N HIS A 311 18.03 -12.62 36.14
CA HIS A 311 17.89 -13.84 35.36
C HIS A 311 18.54 -13.69 33.98
N ILE A 312 18.44 -12.52 33.34
CA ILE A 312 19.09 -12.28 32.03
C ILE A 312 20.60 -12.44 32.13
N ILE A 313 21.23 -11.77 33.11
CA ILE A 313 22.69 -11.83 33.33
C ILE A 313 23.15 -13.28 33.53
N ARG A 314 22.43 -14.04 34.37
CA ARG A 314 22.79 -15.42 34.68
C ARG A 314 22.56 -16.37 33.51
N THR A 315 21.41 -16.27 32.84
CA THR A 315 20.98 -17.24 31.83
C THR A 315 21.63 -16.99 30.47
N LEU A 316 21.88 -15.72 30.11
CA LEU A 316 22.57 -15.38 28.86
C LEU A 316 24.08 -15.25 29.03
N GLY A 317 24.60 -15.31 30.27
CA GLY A 317 26.04 -15.18 30.54
C GLY A 317 26.62 -13.81 30.14
N LEU A 318 25.78 -12.78 30.09
CA LEU A 318 26.16 -11.45 29.63
C LEU A 318 26.84 -10.65 30.75
N ARG A 319 27.81 -9.82 30.39
CA ARG A 319 28.34 -8.78 31.30
C ARG A 319 27.29 -7.68 31.44
N GLN A 320 27.31 -6.97 32.57
CA GLN A 320 26.40 -5.84 32.84
C GLN A 320 26.42 -4.79 31.70
N SER A 321 27.62 -4.45 31.21
CA SER A 321 27.81 -3.49 30.11
C SER A 321 27.23 -3.95 28.77
N ASP A 322 27.14 -5.27 28.55
CA ASP A 322 26.56 -5.82 27.32
C ASP A 322 25.04 -5.83 27.42
N LEU A 323 24.50 -6.15 28.60
CA LEU A 323 23.07 -6.05 28.87
C LEU A 323 22.56 -4.61 28.66
N GLU A 324 23.27 -3.60 29.16
CA GLU A 324 22.89 -2.20 29.00
C GLU A 324 22.74 -1.79 27.52
N LYS A 325 23.56 -2.36 26.62
CA LYS A 325 23.42 -2.13 25.18
C LYS A 325 22.16 -2.76 24.60
N LEU A 326 21.76 -3.94 25.07
CA LEU A 326 20.55 -4.64 24.63
C LEU A 326 19.26 -3.98 25.17
N LEU A 327 19.38 -3.18 26.22
CA LEU A 327 18.27 -2.46 26.86
C LEU A 327 18.10 -1.03 26.35
N ILE A 328 18.90 -0.59 25.36
CA ILE A 328 18.75 0.72 24.73
C ILE A 328 17.39 0.77 24.02
N PRO A 329 16.54 1.78 24.30
CA PRO A 329 15.27 1.94 23.59
C PRO A 329 15.46 2.02 22.08
N LEU A 330 14.50 1.47 21.34
CA LEU A 330 14.50 1.61 19.88
C LEU A 330 14.54 3.08 19.48
N THR A 331 15.34 3.35 18.46
CA THR A 331 15.47 4.66 17.81
C THR A 331 14.85 4.62 16.42
N ASN A 332 14.64 5.80 15.82
CA ASN A 332 14.10 5.88 14.45
C ASN A 332 14.95 5.11 13.43
N LYS A 333 16.28 5.07 13.61
CA LYS A 333 17.20 4.25 12.81
C LYS A 333 16.79 2.78 12.79
N HIS A 334 16.40 2.21 13.93
CA HIS A 334 16.05 0.79 14.01
C HIS A 334 14.80 0.50 13.18
N ILE A 335 13.75 1.33 13.31
CA ILE A 335 12.50 1.18 12.56
C ILE A 335 12.71 1.41 11.06
N LEU A 336 13.50 2.42 10.69
CA LEU A 336 13.80 2.69 9.28
C LEU A 336 14.64 1.56 8.66
N ASN A 337 15.61 1.02 9.40
CA ASN A 337 16.39 -0.10 8.93
C ASN A 337 15.53 -1.37 8.77
N GLU A 338 14.57 -1.58 9.67
CA GLU A 338 13.63 -2.71 9.61
C GLU A 338 12.86 -2.75 8.29
N VAL A 339 12.36 -1.61 7.82
CA VAL A 339 11.52 -1.52 6.61
C VAL A 339 12.32 -1.24 5.33
N ILE A 340 13.36 -0.40 5.41
CA ILE A 340 14.04 0.18 4.24
C ILE A 340 15.51 -0.22 4.17
N GLY A 341 16.20 -0.33 5.30
CA GLY A 341 17.66 -0.39 5.38
C GLY A 341 18.28 -1.78 5.32
N THR A 342 17.50 -2.83 5.17
CA THR A 342 17.99 -4.20 5.24
C THR A 342 18.41 -4.77 3.89
N GLU A 343 19.51 -5.52 3.91
CA GLU A 343 19.79 -6.62 2.97
C GLU A 343 18.80 -7.79 3.24
N ILE A 344 17.50 -7.51 3.33
CA ILE A 344 16.50 -8.59 3.43
C ILE A 344 16.62 -9.44 2.17
N HIS A 345 16.55 -10.76 2.34
CA HIS A 345 16.41 -11.68 1.22
C HIS A 345 15.10 -11.37 0.46
N PHE A 346 15.21 -10.68 -0.67
CA PHE A 346 14.16 -10.63 -1.69
C PHE A 346 14.02 -12.05 -2.26
N GLY A 347 13.15 -12.90 -1.71
CA GLY A 347 13.35 -14.31 -2.02
C GLY A 347 12.36 -15.35 -1.52
N LEU A 348 11.09 -15.02 -1.33
CA LEU A 348 10.05 -16.05 -1.50
C LEU A 348 9.67 -16.19 -2.99
N PHE A 349 9.64 -15.07 -3.71
CA PHE A 349 9.20 -15.00 -5.11
C PHE A 349 10.16 -15.72 -6.10
N GLU A 350 11.47 -15.49 -5.99
CA GLU A 350 12.40 -15.88 -7.06
C GLU A 350 12.84 -17.36 -7.05
N SER A 351 12.80 -18.07 -5.91
CA SER A 351 13.39 -19.42 -5.79
C SER A 351 12.45 -20.55 -5.34
N GLU A 352 11.44 -20.28 -4.51
CA GLU A 352 10.59 -21.31 -3.88
C GLU A 352 9.10 -21.22 -4.25
N ILE A 353 8.46 -20.04 -4.26
CA ILE A 353 7.03 -19.95 -4.60
C ILE A 353 6.77 -20.29 -6.08
N ALA A 354 7.68 -19.90 -6.99
CA ALA A 354 7.58 -20.23 -8.41
C ALA A 354 7.57 -21.74 -8.70
N LYS A 355 7.98 -22.59 -7.75
CA LYS A 355 8.01 -24.05 -7.91
C LYS A 355 6.73 -24.75 -7.44
N ASN A 356 5.97 -24.16 -6.52
CA ASN A 356 4.90 -24.86 -5.78
C ASN A 356 3.49 -24.28 -5.96
N ASN A 357 3.27 -23.28 -6.82
CA ASN A 357 1.95 -22.64 -7.01
C ASN A 357 1.30 -22.10 -5.72
N SER A 358 2.06 -21.91 -4.64
CA SER A 358 1.56 -21.49 -3.32
C SER A 358 1.39 -19.98 -3.16
N TYR A 359 1.47 -19.22 -4.26
CA TYR A 359 1.41 -17.75 -4.21
C TYR A 359 0.06 -17.26 -3.68
N ASP A 360 -1.02 -17.80 -4.22
CA ASP A 360 -2.38 -17.43 -3.81
C ASP A 360 -2.75 -17.98 -2.43
N GLU A 361 -2.04 -19.01 -1.96
CA GLU A 361 -2.19 -19.52 -0.59
C GLU A 361 -1.55 -18.58 0.43
N ILE A 362 -0.35 -18.07 0.13
CA ILE A 362 0.40 -17.17 1.00
C ILE A 362 -0.17 -15.74 0.96
N TYR A 363 -0.47 -15.23 -0.23
CA TYR A 363 -0.95 -13.86 -0.49
C TYR A 363 -2.44 -13.86 -0.85
N ASN A 364 -3.25 -14.57 -0.08
CA ASN A 364 -4.67 -14.77 -0.38
C ASN A 364 -5.53 -13.50 -0.28
N ILE A 365 -5.03 -12.41 0.30
CA ILE A 365 -5.74 -11.14 0.47
C ILE A 365 -5.16 -10.07 -0.46
N SER A 366 -3.84 -9.90 -0.40
CA SER A 366 -3.10 -8.92 -1.17
C SER A 366 -2.97 -9.30 -2.63
N HIS A 367 -2.90 -10.61 -2.92
CA HIS A 367 -2.59 -11.21 -4.22
C HIS A 367 -1.39 -10.57 -4.94
N SER A 368 -0.48 -9.95 -4.19
CA SER A 368 0.69 -9.24 -4.74
C SER A 368 1.78 -9.18 -3.68
N SER A 369 3.03 -9.34 -4.09
CA SER A 369 4.22 -9.24 -3.23
C SER A 369 4.81 -7.85 -3.32
N ILE A 370 5.70 -7.52 -2.38
CA ILE A 370 6.38 -6.23 -2.40
C ILE A 370 7.47 -6.26 -3.46
N ARG A 371 7.45 -5.28 -4.36
CA ARG A 371 8.42 -5.19 -5.46
C ARG A 371 9.76 -4.69 -4.93
N LYS A 372 10.84 -5.39 -5.30
CA LYS A 372 12.22 -4.99 -4.98
C LYS A 372 12.54 -3.56 -5.40
N SER A 373 12.04 -3.14 -6.57
CA SER A 373 12.23 -1.78 -7.08
C SER A 373 11.65 -0.69 -6.16
N HIS A 374 10.53 -0.96 -5.48
CA HIS A 374 9.92 0.00 -4.55
C HIS A 374 10.80 0.17 -3.31
N ILE A 375 11.25 -0.93 -2.70
CA ILE A 375 12.14 -0.89 -1.52
C ILE A 375 13.46 -0.21 -1.89
N GLN A 376 14.05 -0.59 -3.03
CA GLN A 376 15.28 0.04 -3.51
C GLN A 376 15.09 1.54 -3.69
N PHE A 377 13.98 2.01 -4.27
CA PHE A 377 13.70 3.44 -4.41
C PHE A 377 13.73 4.17 -3.05
N PHE A 378 13.03 3.65 -2.04
CA PHE A 378 13.00 4.28 -0.72
C PHE A 378 14.34 4.16 0.03
N ASN A 379 15.09 3.09 -0.21
CA ASN A 379 16.44 2.91 0.33
C ASN A 379 17.42 3.96 -0.24
N HIS A 380 17.42 4.17 -1.56
CA HIS A 380 18.21 5.24 -2.19
C HIS A 380 17.82 6.61 -1.65
N LEU A 381 16.53 6.86 -1.46
CA LEU A 381 16.05 8.12 -0.89
C LEU A 381 16.52 8.32 0.56
N LEU A 382 16.42 7.30 1.40
CA LEU A 382 16.88 7.36 2.79
C LEU A 382 18.39 7.66 2.84
N HIS A 383 19.19 6.97 2.01
CA HIS A 383 20.62 7.27 1.89
C HIS A 383 20.88 8.70 1.44
N ALA A 384 20.16 9.20 0.43
CA ALA A 384 20.31 10.58 -0.04
C ALA A 384 19.98 11.61 1.06
N ILE A 385 18.97 11.35 1.90
CA ILE A 385 18.61 12.21 3.03
C ILE A 385 19.72 12.19 4.09
N LEU A 386 20.22 11.00 4.45
CA LEU A 386 21.24 10.84 5.49
C LEU A 386 22.63 11.35 5.07
N SER A 387 22.98 11.25 3.78
CA SER A 387 24.26 11.73 3.24
C SER A 387 24.27 13.23 2.92
N ASN A 388 23.13 13.92 3.05
CA ASN A 388 23.11 15.36 2.84
C ASN A 388 23.88 16.06 3.99
N PRO A 389 24.83 16.97 3.69
CA PRO A 389 25.70 17.60 4.69
C PRO A 389 24.95 18.38 5.79
N LYS A 390 23.68 18.74 5.56
CA LYS A 390 22.81 19.32 6.62
C LYS A 390 22.43 18.32 7.71
N PHE A 391 22.55 17.02 7.45
CA PHE A 391 22.13 15.92 8.33
C PHE A 391 23.29 15.00 8.72
N SER A 392 24.34 14.89 7.89
CA SER A 392 25.57 14.18 8.24
C SER A 392 26.58 15.13 8.89
N GLY A 393 26.78 15.01 10.21
CA GLY A 393 28.04 15.43 10.82
C GLY A 393 29.12 14.45 10.38
N ASP A 394 29.87 14.80 9.33
CA ASP A 394 31.01 14.08 8.78
C ASP A 394 30.82 12.57 8.54
N LEU A 395 30.31 12.15 7.38
CA LEU A 395 30.72 10.84 6.81
C LEU A 395 30.28 10.67 5.35
N LEU A 396 31.25 10.23 4.53
CA LEU A 396 31.18 9.65 3.18
C LEU A 396 31.32 10.60 1.98
N SER A 397 32.58 10.91 1.65
CA SER A 397 33.01 11.28 0.31
C SER A 397 33.22 10.02 -0.56
N SER A 398 32.16 9.54 -1.19
CA SER A 398 32.31 8.58 -2.30
C SER A 398 32.34 9.29 -3.65
N THR A 399 33.10 8.72 -4.59
CA THR A 399 33.48 9.26 -5.90
C THR A 399 32.29 9.62 -6.80
N ILE A 400 32.42 10.77 -7.47
CA ILE A 400 31.38 11.45 -8.28
C ILE A 400 30.77 10.56 -9.37
N THR A 401 31.53 9.64 -9.96
CA THR A 401 31.09 8.79 -11.07
C THR A 401 30.11 7.67 -10.68
N HIS A 402 30.21 7.09 -9.48
CA HIS A 402 29.24 6.11 -9.01
C HIS A 402 27.90 6.74 -8.67
N ARG A 403 27.94 8.02 -8.24
CA ARG A 403 26.76 8.80 -7.91
C ARG A 403 25.94 9.14 -9.16
N GLU A 404 26.56 9.61 -10.23
CA GLU A 404 25.86 9.95 -11.48
C GLU A 404 25.17 8.73 -12.13
N ILE A 405 25.84 7.56 -12.14
CA ILE A 405 25.25 6.32 -12.68
C ILE A 405 24.07 5.85 -11.81
N ALA A 406 24.21 5.92 -10.48
CA ALA A 406 23.12 5.58 -9.55
C ALA A 406 21.94 6.54 -9.69
N GLU A 407 22.19 7.85 -9.87
CA GLU A 407 21.18 8.88 -10.07
C GLU A 407 20.44 8.69 -11.41
N GLN A 408 21.13 8.37 -12.50
CA GLN A 408 20.48 8.09 -13.79
C GLN A 408 19.60 6.83 -13.71
N LEU A 409 20.12 5.73 -13.18
CA LEU A 409 19.35 4.49 -12.99
C LEU A 409 18.16 4.71 -12.05
N PHE A 410 18.32 5.55 -11.04
CA PHE A 410 17.25 5.94 -10.12
C PHE A 410 16.12 6.67 -10.85
N ILE A 411 16.41 7.69 -11.66
CA ILE A 411 15.39 8.40 -12.44
C ILE A 411 14.72 7.44 -13.43
N GLU A 412 15.50 6.62 -14.14
CA GLU A 412 14.94 5.67 -15.11
C GLU A 412 13.99 4.69 -14.44
N ASN A 413 14.35 4.13 -13.27
CA ASN A 413 13.47 3.25 -12.51
C ASN A 413 12.24 4.00 -11.95
N LEU A 414 12.42 5.20 -11.40
CA LEU A 414 11.34 6.02 -10.85
C LEU A 414 10.32 6.39 -11.93
N THR A 415 10.78 6.90 -13.06
CA THR A 415 9.91 7.34 -14.17
C THR A 415 9.15 6.19 -14.83
N ARG A 416 9.67 4.97 -14.70
CA ARG A 416 9.09 3.75 -15.25
C ARG A 416 8.12 3.06 -14.29
N GLU A 417 8.55 2.81 -13.06
CA GLU A 417 7.76 2.04 -12.08
C GLU A 417 6.80 2.93 -11.29
N LEU A 418 7.21 4.17 -10.96
CA LEU A 418 6.48 5.08 -10.09
C LEU A 418 6.37 6.50 -10.70
N PRO A 419 5.87 6.64 -11.94
CA PRO A 419 5.86 7.87 -12.73
C PRO A 419 5.34 9.12 -11.99
N PHE A 420 4.28 8.97 -11.21
CA PHE A 420 3.66 10.09 -10.50
C PHE A 420 4.46 10.52 -9.26
N ASN A 421 5.34 9.68 -8.70
CA ASN A 421 6.20 10.06 -7.56
C ASN A 421 7.15 11.20 -7.90
N CYS A 422 7.42 11.46 -9.18
CA CYS A 422 8.24 12.59 -9.61
C CYS A 422 7.74 13.95 -9.11
N VAL A 423 6.44 14.08 -8.82
CA VAL A 423 5.86 15.33 -8.27
C VAL A 423 6.47 15.72 -6.92
N HIS A 424 6.88 14.74 -6.10
CA HIS A 424 7.43 14.98 -4.77
C HIS A 424 8.86 15.52 -4.80
N PHE A 425 9.53 15.42 -5.95
CA PHE A 425 10.91 15.86 -6.11
C PHE A 425 11.02 17.29 -6.63
N GLN A 426 9.94 17.86 -7.19
CA GLN A 426 9.91 19.23 -7.74
C GLN A 426 10.05 20.34 -6.69
N ASN A 427 9.88 20.04 -5.40
CA ASN A 427 9.92 21.02 -4.32
C ASN A 427 10.83 20.58 -3.14
N GLY A 428 11.59 19.49 -3.30
CA GLY A 428 12.27 18.80 -2.19
C GLY A 428 13.80 18.79 -2.27
N LEU A 429 14.45 18.03 -1.37
CA LEU A 429 15.91 17.85 -1.27
C LEU A 429 16.61 17.44 -2.59
N LEU A 430 15.88 16.82 -3.52
CA LEU A 430 16.42 16.41 -4.82
C LEU A 430 16.29 17.47 -5.93
N ASN A 431 15.67 18.63 -5.68
CA ASN A 431 15.63 19.73 -6.65
C ASN A 431 17.03 20.24 -7.03
N GLU A 432 17.97 20.18 -6.09
CA GLU A 432 19.37 20.54 -6.34
C GLU A 432 20.06 19.52 -7.26
N GLN A 433 19.53 18.29 -7.36
CA GLN A 433 20.11 17.19 -8.11
C GLN A 433 19.45 16.98 -9.48
N PHE A 434 18.15 17.27 -9.62
CA PHE A 434 17.41 17.07 -10.86
C PHE A 434 16.57 18.29 -11.23
N SER A 435 16.79 18.84 -12.42
CA SER A 435 15.89 19.89 -12.94
C SER A 435 14.50 19.32 -13.25
N SER A 436 13.45 20.09 -12.99
CA SER A 436 12.07 19.69 -13.36
C SER A 436 11.95 19.33 -14.84
N GLN A 437 12.74 19.97 -15.71
CA GLN A 437 12.73 19.71 -17.15
C GLN A 437 13.36 18.35 -17.50
N GLN A 438 14.46 17.97 -16.84
CA GLN A 438 15.07 16.64 -17.00
C GLN A 438 14.10 15.54 -16.56
N LEU A 439 13.44 15.71 -15.41
CA LEU A 439 12.44 14.74 -14.94
C LEU A 439 11.29 14.61 -15.93
N LYS A 440 10.69 15.72 -16.39
CA LYS A 440 9.63 15.69 -17.42
C LYS A 440 10.10 14.99 -18.70
N THR A 441 11.31 15.29 -19.17
CA THR A 441 11.87 14.68 -20.38
C THR A 441 12.08 13.17 -20.21
N SER A 442 12.66 12.74 -19.08
CA SER A 442 12.86 11.32 -18.76
C SER A 442 11.53 10.58 -18.65
N ILE A 443 10.53 11.21 -18.02
CA ILE A 443 9.17 10.67 -17.94
C ILE A 443 8.59 10.44 -19.33
N ILE A 444 8.60 11.45 -20.21
CA ILE A 444 8.08 11.32 -21.59
C ILE A 444 8.80 10.18 -22.32
N LYS A 445 10.12 10.08 -22.11
CA LYS A 445 10.96 9.09 -22.77
C LYS A 445 10.74 7.67 -22.23
N ASN A 446 10.39 7.51 -20.95
CA ASN A 446 10.45 6.22 -20.25
C ASN A 446 9.11 5.69 -19.75
N PHE A 447 8.07 6.51 -19.64
CA PHE A 447 6.79 6.12 -19.03
C PHE A 447 6.18 4.85 -19.64
N TYR A 448 6.37 4.68 -20.95
CA TYR A 448 5.89 3.52 -21.69
C TYR A 448 7.00 2.52 -22.05
N LYS A 449 8.24 2.79 -21.63
CA LYS A 449 9.37 1.85 -21.70
C LYS A 449 9.40 1.02 -20.43
N PHE A 450 8.39 0.20 -20.27
CA PHE A 450 8.36 -0.83 -19.25
C PHE A 450 9.60 -1.72 -19.33
N SER A 451 10.25 -1.99 -18.19
CA SER A 451 11.54 -2.70 -18.02
C SER A 451 11.56 -4.06 -18.69
N HIS A 452 10.38 -4.68 -18.74
CA HIS A 452 10.19 -6.05 -19.17
C HIS A 452 9.51 -6.13 -20.55
N LEU A 453 8.88 -5.05 -20.99
CA LEU A 453 8.38 -4.92 -22.36
C LEU A 453 9.53 -4.47 -23.27
N ASN A 454 10.43 -5.41 -23.56
CA ASN A 454 11.23 -5.33 -24.78
C ASN A 454 10.29 -5.56 -25.97
N ILE A 455 9.45 -4.56 -26.23
CA ILE A 455 8.62 -4.50 -27.42
C ILE A 455 9.58 -4.07 -28.53
N TYR A 456 10.00 -5.06 -29.32
CA TYR A 456 10.88 -4.82 -30.46
C TYR A 456 10.23 -3.80 -31.41
N SER A 457 10.98 -2.73 -31.75
CA SER A 457 10.54 -1.69 -32.68
C SER A 457 10.31 -2.22 -34.09
N GLU A 458 9.53 -1.45 -34.86
CA GLU A 458 8.91 -1.75 -36.15
C GLU A 458 9.85 -2.15 -37.30
N ASP A 459 11.17 -2.02 -37.15
CA ASP A 459 12.14 -2.07 -38.26
C ASP A 459 12.37 -3.47 -38.89
N SER A 460 11.53 -4.47 -38.60
CA SER A 460 11.66 -5.82 -39.17
C SER A 460 10.34 -6.46 -39.65
N TYR A 461 9.25 -5.69 -39.77
CA TYR A 461 7.90 -6.25 -40.04
C TYR A 461 7.48 -6.33 -41.51
N GLU A 462 8.36 -6.08 -42.46
CA GLU A 462 8.04 -6.33 -43.86
C GLU A 462 8.00 -7.85 -44.14
N LYS A 463 6.77 -8.39 -44.24
CA LYS A 463 6.37 -9.73 -44.78
C LYS A 463 5.94 -10.80 -43.77
N ILE A 464 5.05 -10.50 -42.82
CA ILE A 464 4.25 -11.57 -42.20
C ILE A 464 3.10 -11.93 -43.17
N ARG A 465 3.31 -12.98 -43.98
CA ARG A 465 2.30 -13.52 -44.91
C ARG A 465 1.43 -14.62 -44.29
N THR A 466 1.71 -15.04 -43.06
CA THR A 466 1.00 -16.10 -42.36
C THR A 466 -0.02 -15.52 -41.37
N PRO A 467 -1.25 -16.08 -41.31
CA PRO A 467 -2.22 -15.67 -40.30
C PRO A 467 -1.65 -15.94 -38.91
N LEU A 468 -1.80 -14.96 -38.00
CA LEU A 468 -1.33 -15.11 -36.62
C LEU A 468 -2.16 -16.17 -35.90
N LYS A 469 -1.48 -17.06 -35.18
CA LYS A 469 -2.10 -18.10 -34.35
C LYS A 469 -2.94 -17.49 -33.21
N PHE A 470 -2.48 -16.37 -32.65
CA PHE A 470 -3.16 -15.67 -31.55
C PHE A 470 -3.33 -14.18 -31.88
N LYS A 471 -4.42 -13.60 -31.40
CA LYS A 471 -4.71 -12.16 -31.42
C LYS A 471 -4.31 -11.52 -30.10
N ILE A 472 -4.01 -10.23 -30.14
CA ILE A 472 -3.78 -9.46 -28.92
C ILE A 472 -5.03 -9.42 -28.06
N GLY A 473 -4.80 -9.46 -26.75
CA GLY A 473 -5.84 -9.54 -25.74
C GLY A 473 -6.35 -10.96 -25.47
N GLN A 474 -6.01 -11.94 -26.31
CA GLN A 474 -6.41 -13.32 -26.03
C GLN A 474 -5.65 -13.88 -24.83
N ILE A 475 -6.35 -14.72 -24.07
CA ILE A 475 -5.78 -15.41 -22.92
C ILE A 475 -5.20 -16.74 -23.37
N VAL A 476 -3.97 -16.99 -22.94
CA VAL A 476 -3.20 -18.18 -23.29
C VAL A 476 -2.64 -18.86 -22.05
N HIS A 477 -2.49 -20.18 -22.13
CA HIS A 477 -1.81 -21.01 -21.17
C HIS A 477 -0.44 -21.44 -21.73
N HIS A 478 0.62 -21.20 -20.97
CA HIS A 478 1.97 -21.61 -21.32
C HIS A 478 2.27 -23.02 -20.83
N THR A 479 2.32 -23.98 -21.75
CA THR A 479 2.32 -25.42 -21.45
C THR A 479 3.51 -25.90 -20.62
N ARG A 480 4.66 -25.23 -20.71
CA ARG A 480 5.86 -25.62 -19.97
C ARG A 480 5.89 -25.13 -18.54
N THR A 481 5.27 -23.97 -18.26
CA THR A 481 5.32 -23.34 -16.92
C THR A 481 3.99 -23.43 -16.19
N GLY A 482 2.90 -23.80 -16.86
CA GLY A 482 1.56 -23.79 -16.28
C GLY A 482 0.98 -22.38 -16.08
N GLN A 483 1.65 -21.34 -16.60
CA GLN A 483 1.25 -19.95 -16.38
C GLN A 483 0.16 -19.51 -17.35
N ILE A 484 -0.69 -18.59 -16.91
CA ILE A 484 -1.74 -17.98 -17.72
C ILE A 484 -1.30 -16.55 -18.06
N GLY A 485 -1.53 -16.10 -19.28
CA GLY A 485 -1.19 -14.73 -19.67
C GLY A 485 -2.04 -14.21 -20.79
N VAL A 486 -1.90 -12.91 -21.03
CA VAL A 486 -2.59 -12.20 -22.11
C VAL A 486 -1.58 -11.88 -23.20
N ILE A 487 -1.92 -12.13 -24.47
CA ILE A 487 -1.07 -11.74 -25.60
C ILE A 487 -1.03 -10.21 -25.71
N ILE A 488 0.16 -9.63 -25.66
CA ILE A 488 0.36 -8.16 -25.75
C ILE A 488 1.19 -7.75 -26.97
N GLY A 489 1.77 -8.73 -27.66
CA GLY A 489 2.57 -8.54 -28.86
C GLY A 489 3.07 -9.86 -29.43
N HIS A 490 3.67 -9.81 -30.60
CA HIS A 490 4.33 -10.97 -31.23
C HIS A 490 5.49 -10.48 -32.10
N LYS A 491 6.44 -11.36 -32.41
CA LYS A 491 7.51 -11.17 -33.39
C LYS A 491 7.89 -12.52 -34.00
N ASN A 492 7.70 -12.69 -35.30
CA ASN A 492 7.91 -13.96 -36.01
C ASN A 492 7.15 -15.11 -35.33
N GLU A 493 7.87 -16.14 -34.86
CA GLU A 493 7.32 -17.32 -34.17
C GLU A 493 7.20 -17.14 -32.66
N TYR A 494 7.46 -15.94 -32.15
CA TYR A 494 7.42 -15.64 -30.72
C TYR A 494 6.27 -14.70 -30.39
N PHE A 495 5.66 -14.93 -29.23
CA PHE A 495 4.60 -14.09 -28.66
C PHE A 495 5.07 -13.51 -27.33
N THR A 496 4.77 -12.24 -27.11
CA THR A 496 4.96 -11.61 -25.80
C THR A 496 3.65 -11.73 -25.03
N ILE A 497 3.73 -12.31 -23.83
CA ILE A 497 2.60 -12.48 -22.92
C ILE A 497 2.80 -11.61 -21.68
N PHE A 498 1.72 -11.06 -21.14
CA PHE A 498 1.66 -10.47 -19.80
C PHE A 498 1.00 -11.50 -18.88
N ASN A 499 1.78 -12.10 -17.97
CA ASN A 499 1.31 -13.21 -17.15
C ASN A 499 0.53 -12.76 -15.91
N GLN A 500 -0.02 -13.72 -15.16
CA GLN A 500 -0.78 -13.45 -13.95
C GLN A 500 0.02 -12.79 -12.81
N TYR A 501 1.36 -12.76 -12.90
CA TYR A 501 2.24 -12.13 -11.91
C TYR A 501 2.68 -10.73 -12.33
N GLY A 502 2.13 -10.21 -13.43
CA GLY A 502 2.43 -8.88 -13.94
C GLY A 502 3.78 -8.79 -14.66
N GLU A 503 4.39 -9.93 -15.00
CA GLU A 503 5.62 -10.01 -15.77
C GLU A 503 5.33 -10.20 -17.25
N THR A 504 6.24 -9.72 -18.08
CA THR A 504 6.19 -9.97 -19.51
C THR A 504 7.21 -11.02 -19.91
N ARG A 505 6.77 -11.98 -20.72
CA ARG A 505 7.61 -13.10 -21.17
C ARG A 505 7.48 -13.27 -22.67
N VAL A 506 8.60 -13.59 -23.31
CA VAL A 506 8.62 -13.98 -24.72
C VAL A 506 8.55 -15.49 -24.77
N CYS A 507 7.51 -16.02 -25.41
CA CYS A 507 7.20 -17.43 -25.52
C CYS A 507 7.21 -17.85 -26.98
N ASP A 508 7.59 -19.09 -27.25
CA ASP A 508 7.45 -19.70 -28.57
C ASP A 508 5.97 -20.00 -28.86
N LYS A 509 5.51 -19.80 -30.10
CA LYS A 509 4.11 -20.06 -30.50
C LYS A 509 3.62 -21.48 -30.16
N ASP A 510 4.52 -22.45 -30.11
CA ASP A 510 4.19 -23.86 -29.92
C ASP A 510 4.10 -24.23 -28.44
N THR A 511 4.55 -23.35 -27.53
CA THR A 511 4.38 -23.50 -26.08
C THR A 511 3.12 -22.83 -25.55
N LEU A 512 2.33 -22.19 -26.42
CA LEU A 512 1.10 -21.50 -26.04
C LEU A 512 -0.13 -22.26 -26.54
N LEU A 513 -1.14 -22.33 -25.68
CA LEU A 513 -2.49 -22.81 -25.98
C LEU A 513 -3.48 -21.69 -25.67
N GLN A 514 -4.41 -21.42 -26.58
CA GLN A 514 -5.52 -20.50 -26.28
C GLN A 514 -6.42 -21.15 -25.23
N MET A 515 -6.75 -20.40 -24.18
CA MET A 515 -7.73 -20.87 -23.21
C MET A 515 -9.14 -20.80 -23.81
N GLN A 516 -9.95 -21.81 -23.51
CA GLN A 516 -11.38 -21.83 -23.82
C GLN A 516 -12.15 -21.72 -22.50
N ASP A 517 -13.42 -21.30 -22.57
CA ASP A 517 -14.33 -21.21 -21.41
C ASP A 517 -13.77 -20.35 -20.24
N ILE A 518 -13.29 -19.16 -20.59
CA ILE A 518 -12.65 -18.23 -19.65
C ILE A 518 -13.59 -17.87 -18.50
N THR A 519 -13.18 -18.23 -17.28
CA THR A 519 -13.99 -18.03 -16.08
C THR A 519 -13.77 -16.63 -15.49
N LYS A 520 -14.70 -16.21 -14.62
CA LYS A 520 -14.51 -14.98 -13.81
C LYS A 520 -13.27 -15.05 -12.92
N LEU A 521 -12.88 -16.26 -12.49
CA LEU A 521 -11.69 -16.46 -11.67
C LEU A 521 -10.41 -16.21 -12.47
N ASP A 522 -10.35 -16.69 -13.71
CA ASP A 522 -9.21 -16.45 -14.61
C ASP A 522 -9.03 -14.95 -14.88
N LEU A 523 -10.14 -14.26 -15.16
CA LEU A 523 -10.14 -12.80 -15.33
C LEU A 523 -9.74 -12.08 -14.04
N HIS A 524 -10.18 -12.56 -12.88
CA HIS A 524 -9.79 -11.98 -11.60
C HIS A 524 -8.28 -12.09 -11.42
N ILE A 525 -7.71 -13.29 -11.57
CA ILE A 525 -6.27 -13.57 -11.47
C ILE A 525 -5.46 -12.64 -12.39
N LEU A 526 -5.85 -12.51 -13.66
CA LEU A 526 -5.14 -11.67 -14.63
C LEU A 526 -5.31 -10.16 -14.41
N THR A 527 -6.38 -9.74 -13.72
CA THR A 527 -6.67 -8.32 -13.45
C THR A 527 -6.37 -7.90 -12.01
N THR A 528 -5.88 -8.82 -11.20
CA THR A 528 -5.30 -8.58 -9.88
C THR A 528 -4.12 -7.64 -9.98
N GLU A 529 -3.22 -7.93 -10.93
CA GLU A 529 -2.07 -7.09 -11.27
C GLU A 529 -2.55 -5.88 -12.07
N LEU A 530 -2.51 -4.73 -11.42
CA LEU A 530 -3.17 -3.52 -11.89
C LEU A 530 -2.54 -2.96 -13.16
N TRP A 531 -1.32 -3.37 -13.48
CA TRP A 531 -0.58 -2.99 -14.68
C TRP A 531 -1.23 -3.43 -15.99
N ILE A 532 -2.07 -4.47 -15.98
CA ILE A 532 -2.85 -4.85 -17.17
C ILE A 532 -3.69 -3.69 -17.69
N GLY A 533 -4.11 -2.77 -16.81
CA GLY A 533 -4.90 -1.60 -17.15
C GLY A 533 -4.19 -0.56 -18.01
N VAL A 534 -2.86 -0.59 -18.10
CA VAL A 534 -2.11 0.24 -19.06
C VAL A 534 -2.29 -0.27 -20.48
N LEU A 535 -2.42 -1.59 -20.62
CA LEU A 535 -2.42 -2.29 -21.89
C LEU A 535 -3.85 -2.49 -22.41
N PHE A 536 -4.81 -2.69 -21.51
CA PHE A 536 -6.19 -3.04 -21.85
C PHE A 536 -7.20 -2.23 -21.05
N THR A 537 -8.39 -2.01 -21.63
CA THR A 537 -9.49 -1.26 -21.00
C THR A 537 -10.49 -2.17 -20.30
N HIS A 538 -10.85 -3.29 -20.91
CA HIS A 538 -11.80 -4.28 -20.39
C HIS A 538 -11.62 -5.62 -21.11
N PHE A 539 -12.27 -6.67 -20.59
CA PHE A 539 -12.42 -7.95 -21.28
C PHE A 539 -13.75 -7.98 -22.02
N ASP A 540 -13.71 -8.33 -23.30
CA ASP A 540 -14.90 -8.50 -24.15
C ASP A 540 -15.22 -10.00 -24.27
N PHE A 541 -16.37 -10.38 -23.69
CA PHE A 541 -16.83 -11.78 -23.68
C PHE A 541 -17.34 -12.26 -25.04
N GLU A 542 -17.75 -11.36 -25.96
CA GLU A 542 -18.17 -11.74 -27.30
C GLU A 542 -16.95 -12.10 -28.17
N GLN A 543 -15.84 -11.38 -27.95
CA GLN A 543 -14.59 -11.58 -28.68
C GLN A 543 -13.59 -12.51 -27.97
N ASP A 544 -13.91 -12.92 -26.73
CA ASP A 544 -13.06 -13.72 -25.86
C ASP A 544 -11.63 -13.16 -25.69
N ARG A 545 -11.55 -11.82 -25.52
CA ARG A 545 -10.26 -11.11 -25.42
C ARG A 545 -10.34 -9.79 -24.68
N PHE A 546 -9.20 -9.36 -24.15
CA PHE A 546 -9.01 -8.01 -23.65
C PHE A 546 -8.93 -6.97 -24.79
N ILE A 547 -9.63 -5.85 -24.62
CA ILE A 547 -9.66 -4.75 -25.58
C ILE A 547 -8.47 -3.82 -25.32
N PRO A 548 -7.54 -3.68 -26.30
CA PRO A 548 -6.33 -2.89 -26.12
C PRO A 548 -6.63 -1.41 -25.94
N THR A 549 -5.81 -0.72 -25.14
CA THR A 549 -5.85 0.73 -25.04
C THR A 549 -5.37 1.36 -26.35
N GLN A 550 -5.80 2.60 -26.62
CA GLN A 550 -5.28 3.36 -27.76
C GLN A 550 -3.75 3.52 -27.69
N HIS A 551 -3.22 3.54 -26.46
CA HIS A 551 -1.79 3.58 -26.21
C HIS A 551 -1.09 2.31 -26.72
N LEU A 552 -1.58 1.11 -26.35
CA LEU A 552 -1.03 -0.15 -26.85
C LEU A 552 -1.10 -0.21 -28.39
N LEU A 553 -2.20 0.24 -28.98
CA LEU A 553 -2.35 0.33 -30.44
C LEU A 553 -1.40 1.32 -31.12
N ASN A 554 -0.93 2.35 -30.40
CA ASN A 554 0.06 3.30 -30.91
C ASN A 554 1.48 2.74 -30.84
N LEU A 555 1.78 1.93 -29.81
CA LEU A 555 3.05 1.23 -29.70
C LEU A 555 3.20 0.14 -30.78
N PHE A 556 2.08 -0.38 -31.26
CA PHE A 556 2.04 -1.36 -32.33
C PHE A 556 0.98 -0.99 -33.38
N PRO A 557 1.27 -0.03 -34.27
CA PRO A 557 0.36 0.41 -35.32
C PRO A 557 -0.21 -0.72 -36.19
N ASN A 558 0.57 -1.79 -36.39
CA ASN A 558 0.17 -2.99 -37.12
C ASN A 558 -1.06 -3.69 -36.52
N LEU A 559 -1.37 -3.45 -35.24
CA LEU A 559 -2.56 -3.99 -34.57
C LEU A 559 -3.85 -3.31 -35.02
N ARG A 560 -3.76 -2.06 -35.50
CA ARG A 560 -4.94 -1.34 -36.02
C ARG A 560 -5.49 -1.95 -37.30
N ILE A 561 -4.69 -2.76 -37.99
CA ILE A 561 -5.07 -3.44 -39.24
C ILE A 561 -5.77 -4.78 -38.94
N MET A 562 -5.70 -5.27 -37.69
CA MET A 562 -6.20 -6.60 -37.28
C MET A 562 -7.39 -6.56 -36.31
N ASN A 563 -7.81 -5.37 -35.88
CA ASN A 563 -9.11 -5.09 -35.24
C ASN A 563 -10.06 -4.54 -36.30
#